data_AF-A0A7J3GTB4-F1
#
_entry.id   AF-A0A7J3GTB4-F1
#
_cell.length_a   1.000
_cell.length_b   1.000
_cell.length_c   1.000
_cell.angle_alpha   90.00
_cell.angle_beta   90.00
_cell.angle_gamma   90.00
#
_symmetry.space_group_name_H-M   'P 1'
#
loop_
_entity.id
_entity.type
_entity.pdbx_description
1 polymer ?
#
loop_
_entity_poly.entity_id
_entity_poly.type
_entity_poly.pdbx_seq_one_letter_code
_entity_poly.pdbx_strand_id
1 'polypeptide(L)'
;MKKVKPPVAIEVSDILNLARLAMSRVDIQPLFWHFRWKNQPILGYLSSIPYWYGNLPIFAYTKLDCKLKSYIAYMSVEKEEVLLTDSNDDSRYMYGAVVETENEPPFITEALSGRNKLKDKPVLIKAGNLNSLIRMLIILSDTNSSPPLWYFEFKGKHVLGLIAPFFDYYDANALPVFFYIESDTKPPASFIRYISLKTGEEISYVPYISDMKYFYGRIVNVKSMPFFTGPDLEYRR
;
A
#
# COMPACT_ATOMS: atom_id res chain seq x y z
N MET A 1 -22.97 -15.33 -17.57
CA MET A 1 -22.30 -14.22 -16.84
C MET A 1 -20.85 -14.15 -17.30
N LYS A 2 -20.29 -12.95 -17.53
CA LYS A 2 -18.87 -12.80 -17.89
C LYS A 2 -18.00 -13.24 -16.70
N LYS A 3 -16.94 -14.03 -16.95
CA LYS A 3 -15.98 -14.43 -15.91
C LYS A 3 -15.24 -13.19 -15.40
N VAL A 4 -15.40 -12.89 -14.11
CA VAL A 4 -14.71 -11.77 -13.45
C VAL A 4 -13.26 -12.18 -13.21
N LYS A 5 -12.32 -11.32 -13.62
CA LYS A 5 -10.89 -11.56 -13.36
C LYS A 5 -10.58 -11.25 -11.88
N PRO A 6 -9.77 -12.08 -11.21
CA PRO A 6 -9.40 -11.86 -9.81
C PRO A 6 -8.45 -10.66 -9.67
N PRO A 7 -8.52 -9.90 -8.55
CA PRO A 7 -7.55 -8.86 -8.23
C PRO A 7 -6.18 -9.45 -7.89
N VAL A 8 -5.18 -8.57 -7.84
CA VAL A 8 -3.87 -8.92 -7.27
C VAL A 8 -3.97 -8.87 -5.76
N ALA A 9 -3.76 -10.01 -5.10
CA ALA A 9 -3.76 -10.09 -3.66
C ALA A 9 -2.39 -9.66 -3.09
N ILE A 10 -2.38 -8.79 -2.09
CA ILE A 10 -1.17 -8.35 -1.38
C ILE A 10 -1.40 -8.55 0.12
N GLU A 11 -0.63 -9.46 0.74
CA GLU A 11 -0.68 -9.66 2.19
C GLU A 11 0.15 -8.56 2.89
N VAL A 12 -0.53 -7.61 3.54
CA VAL A 12 0.11 -6.63 4.42
C VAL A 12 0.47 -7.29 5.76
N SER A 13 1.38 -6.68 6.53
CA SER A 13 1.88 -7.29 7.75
C SER A 13 0.84 -7.45 8.86
N ASP A 14 -0.04 -6.46 9.03
CA ASP A 14 -1.02 -6.39 10.13
C ASP A 14 -2.14 -5.38 9.83
N ILE A 15 -3.09 -5.23 10.77
CA ILE A 15 -4.23 -4.29 10.68
C ILE A 15 -3.73 -2.84 10.60
N LEU A 16 -2.65 -2.49 11.32
CA LEU A 16 -2.11 -1.13 11.31
C LEU A 16 -1.61 -0.74 9.91
N ASN A 17 -0.87 -1.64 9.25
CA ASN A 17 -0.41 -1.45 7.88
C ASN A 17 -1.58 -1.41 6.88
N LEU A 18 -2.61 -2.23 7.09
CA LEU A 18 -3.82 -2.19 6.25
C LEU A 18 -4.57 -0.86 6.41
N ALA A 19 -4.72 -0.37 7.63
CA ALA A 19 -5.36 0.90 7.94
C ALA A 19 -4.56 2.08 7.35
N ARG A 20 -3.24 2.10 7.53
CA ARG A 20 -2.35 3.11 6.93
C ARG A 20 -2.48 3.18 5.40
N LEU A 21 -2.66 2.03 4.75
CA LEU A 21 -2.88 1.95 3.31
C LEU A 21 -4.27 2.48 2.93
N ALA A 22 -5.32 1.94 3.56
CA ALA A 22 -6.72 2.19 3.18
C ALA A 22 -7.20 3.60 3.55
N MET A 23 -6.72 4.15 4.67
CA MET A 23 -7.06 5.49 5.19
C MET A 23 -6.00 6.54 4.82
N SER A 24 -5.37 6.37 3.66
CA SER A 24 -4.39 7.33 3.13
C SER A 24 -5.01 8.58 2.50
N ARG A 25 -6.34 8.55 2.28
CA ARG A 25 -7.15 9.63 1.70
C ARG A 25 -8.06 10.25 2.74
N VAL A 26 -8.00 11.57 2.89
CA VAL A 26 -8.85 12.31 3.85
C VAL A 26 -10.28 12.52 3.34
N ASP A 27 -10.49 12.40 2.03
CA ASP A 27 -11.74 12.68 1.33
C ASP A 27 -12.63 11.44 1.12
N ILE A 28 -12.15 10.24 1.48
CA ILE A 28 -12.85 8.97 1.23
C ILE A 28 -12.81 8.10 2.49
N GLN A 29 -13.97 7.62 2.93
CA GLN A 29 -14.05 6.58 3.94
C GLN A 29 -13.80 5.22 3.29
N PRO A 30 -12.77 4.46 3.69
CA PRO A 30 -12.54 3.15 3.14
C PRO A 30 -13.55 2.12 3.68
N LEU A 31 -13.78 1.11 2.86
CA LEU A 31 -14.59 -0.05 3.21
C LEU A 31 -13.66 -1.25 3.42
N PHE A 32 -13.71 -1.86 4.59
CA PHE A 32 -13.02 -3.11 4.88
C PHE A 32 -13.96 -4.30 4.76
N TRP A 33 -13.47 -5.37 4.15
CA TRP A 33 -14.21 -6.61 3.95
C TRP A 33 -13.70 -7.64 4.94
N HIS A 34 -14.59 -8.14 5.79
CA HIS A 34 -14.28 -9.17 6.78
C HIS A 34 -14.99 -10.47 6.45
N PHE A 35 -14.23 -11.55 6.34
CA PHE A 35 -14.77 -12.87 6.07
C PHE A 35 -13.82 -14.00 6.45
N ARG A 36 -14.31 -15.25 6.39
CA ARG A 36 -13.49 -16.45 6.66
C ARG A 36 -13.08 -17.13 5.36
N TRP A 37 -11.78 -17.30 5.16
CA TRP A 37 -11.23 -18.11 4.07
C TRP A 37 -10.37 -19.23 4.62
N LYS A 38 -10.70 -20.49 4.28
CA LYS A 38 -10.03 -21.69 4.81
C LYS A 38 -9.91 -21.69 6.34
N ASN A 39 -10.99 -21.30 7.02
CA ASN A 39 -11.07 -21.16 8.47
C ASN A 39 -10.17 -20.06 9.09
N GLN A 40 -9.55 -19.21 8.28
CA GLN A 40 -8.81 -18.03 8.71
C GLN A 40 -9.67 -16.78 8.52
N PRO A 41 -9.89 -15.96 9.56
CA PRO A 41 -10.50 -14.65 9.37
C PRO A 41 -9.55 -13.72 8.60
N ILE A 42 -10.09 -13.08 7.58
CA ILE A 42 -9.40 -12.16 6.68
C ILE A 42 -10.07 -10.80 6.80
N LEU A 43 -9.23 -9.77 6.86
CA LEU A 43 -9.63 -8.39 6.66
C LEU A 43 -8.98 -7.87 5.40
N GLY A 44 -9.78 -7.36 4.47
CA GLY A 44 -9.31 -6.89 3.17
C GLY A 44 -9.77 -5.48 2.85
N TYR A 45 -9.01 -4.82 1.98
CA TYR A 45 -9.31 -3.53 1.38
C TYR A 45 -9.08 -3.64 -0.13
N LEU A 46 -10.10 -3.30 -0.91
CA LEU A 46 -10.02 -3.29 -2.37
C LEU A 46 -9.71 -1.88 -2.87
N SER A 47 -8.64 -1.76 -3.63
CA SER A 47 -8.25 -0.53 -4.32
C SER A 47 -7.92 -0.79 -5.78
N SER A 48 -7.64 0.27 -6.51
CA SER A 48 -7.36 0.21 -7.94
C SER A 48 -6.28 1.22 -8.30
N ILE A 49 -5.31 0.80 -9.11
CA ILE A 49 -4.25 1.68 -9.62
C ILE A 49 -4.25 1.70 -11.15
N PRO A 50 -3.92 2.84 -11.80
CA PRO A 50 -3.71 2.89 -13.25
C PRO A 50 -2.59 1.94 -13.68
N TYR A 51 -2.83 1.15 -14.73
CA TYR A 51 -1.96 0.03 -15.08
C TYR A 51 -2.15 -0.52 -16.50
N TRP A 52 -1.09 -0.53 -17.30
CA TRP A 52 -1.04 -0.94 -18.70
C TRP A 52 -2.30 -0.55 -19.48
N TYR A 53 -3.20 -1.49 -19.77
CA TYR A 53 -4.40 -1.29 -20.59
C TYR A 53 -5.68 -1.03 -19.78
N GLY A 54 -5.56 -0.54 -18.55
CA GLY A 54 -6.70 -0.32 -17.68
C GLY A 54 -6.29 0.06 -16.27
N ASN A 55 -7.07 -0.45 -15.33
CA ASN A 55 -6.82 -0.33 -13.92
C ASN A 55 -6.53 -1.72 -13.35
N LEU A 56 -5.52 -1.82 -12.50
CA LEU A 56 -5.20 -3.04 -11.77
C LEU A 56 -5.90 -3.02 -10.41
N PRO A 57 -6.91 -3.88 -10.18
CA PRO A 57 -7.51 -4.01 -8.86
C PRO A 57 -6.56 -4.75 -7.91
N ILE A 58 -6.35 -4.18 -6.74
CA ILE A 58 -5.50 -4.71 -5.67
C ILE A 58 -6.40 -5.04 -4.49
N PHE A 59 -6.32 -6.28 -4.02
CA PHE A 59 -6.93 -6.71 -2.77
C PHE A 59 -5.83 -6.82 -1.71
N ALA A 60 -5.62 -5.74 -0.96
CA ALA A 60 -4.69 -5.74 0.16
C ALA A 60 -5.38 -6.39 1.37
N TYR A 61 -4.73 -7.33 2.05
CA TYR A 61 -5.37 -8.07 3.14
C TYR A 61 -4.41 -8.42 4.26
N THR A 62 -4.96 -8.63 5.45
CA THR A 62 -4.27 -9.25 6.57
C THR A 62 -5.11 -10.39 7.14
N LYS A 63 -4.44 -11.34 7.77
CA LYS A 63 -5.08 -12.37 8.59
C LYS A 63 -5.32 -11.80 9.98
N LEU A 64 -6.43 -12.15 10.59
CA LEU A 64 -6.77 -11.69 11.94
C LEU A 64 -6.64 -12.83 12.96
N ASP A 65 -6.24 -12.45 14.16
CA ASP A 65 -6.24 -13.24 15.39
C ASP A 65 -7.19 -12.66 16.45
N CYS A 66 -7.81 -11.50 16.18
CA CYS A 66 -8.74 -10.82 17.06
C CYS A 66 -10.17 -10.79 16.49
N LYS A 67 -11.15 -10.53 17.37
CA LYS A 67 -12.53 -10.25 16.96
C LYS A 67 -12.64 -8.81 16.47
N LEU A 68 -13.22 -8.60 15.29
CA LEU A 68 -13.52 -7.27 14.77
C LEU A 68 -14.73 -6.63 15.44
N LYS A 69 -14.81 -5.32 15.26
CA LYS A 69 -15.97 -4.48 15.57
C LYS A 69 -16.43 -3.78 14.30
N SER A 70 -17.47 -2.97 14.41
CA SER A 70 -18.13 -2.31 13.27
C SER A 70 -17.21 -1.37 12.48
N TYR A 71 -16.19 -0.81 13.12
CA TYR A 71 -15.24 0.12 12.51
C TYR A 71 -13.80 -0.16 12.90
N ILE A 72 -12.91 0.21 11.98
CA ILE A 72 -11.50 0.43 12.25
C ILE A 72 -11.30 1.94 12.36
N ALA A 73 -10.69 2.38 13.46
CA ALA A 73 -10.31 3.75 13.69
C ALA A 73 -8.79 3.88 13.59
N TYR A 74 -8.29 4.83 12.80
CA TYR A 74 -6.86 5.05 12.57
C TYR A 74 -6.49 6.50 12.85
N MET A 75 -5.39 6.70 13.56
CA MET A 75 -4.78 8.01 13.78
C MET A 75 -3.29 7.92 13.45
N SER A 76 -2.76 8.96 12.82
CA SER A 76 -1.33 9.05 12.47
C SER A 76 -0.68 10.35 12.92
N VAL A 77 -1.44 11.28 13.51
CA VAL A 77 -0.97 12.60 13.96
C VAL A 77 -0.70 12.51 15.47
N GLU A 78 0.47 12.99 15.91
CA GLU A 78 1.03 12.88 17.28
C GLU A 78 1.34 11.47 17.77
N LYS A 79 0.60 10.47 17.28
CA LYS A 79 0.82 9.05 17.50
C LYS A 79 0.27 8.29 16.30
N GLU A 80 0.86 7.15 16.00
CA GLU A 80 0.26 6.19 15.09
C GLU A 80 -0.41 5.06 15.88
N GLU A 81 -1.71 4.87 15.70
CA GLU A 81 -2.44 3.77 16.32
C GLU A 81 -3.67 3.34 15.52
N VAL A 82 -4.12 2.12 15.79
CA VAL A 82 -5.35 1.55 15.25
C VAL A 82 -6.20 0.99 16.38
N LEU A 83 -7.50 1.28 16.37
CA LEU A 83 -8.47 0.78 17.33
C LEU A 83 -9.64 0.10 16.61
N LEU A 84 -10.16 -0.94 17.24
CA LEU A 84 -11.41 -1.58 16.82
C LEU A 84 -12.54 -1.02 17.68
N THR A 85 -13.58 -0.47 17.05
CA THR A 85 -14.68 0.23 17.74
C THR A 85 -16.02 0.00 17.08
N ASP A 86 -17.11 0.14 17.84
CA ASP A 86 -18.50 0.14 17.33
C ASP A 86 -19.07 1.56 17.16
N SER A 87 -18.26 2.58 17.46
CA SER A 87 -18.60 4.00 17.35
C SER A 87 -17.58 4.75 16.50
N ASN A 88 -18.03 5.76 15.75
CA ASN A 88 -17.21 6.63 14.90
C ASN A 88 -17.30 8.13 15.29
N ASP A 89 -17.52 8.41 16.57
CA ASP A 89 -17.79 9.75 17.11
C ASP A 89 -16.53 10.53 17.52
N ASP A 90 -15.40 9.86 17.78
CA ASP A 90 -14.14 10.53 18.13
C ASP A 90 -13.46 11.08 16.88
N SER A 91 -13.53 12.41 16.70
CA SER A 91 -13.04 13.13 15.52
C SER A 91 -11.51 13.11 15.35
N ARG A 92 -10.75 12.59 16.32
CA ARG A 92 -9.30 12.41 16.20
C ARG A 92 -8.92 11.30 15.22
N TYR A 93 -9.85 10.39 14.95
CA TYR A 93 -9.62 9.22 14.11
C TYR A 93 -10.27 9.37 12.74
N MET A 94 -9.61 8.79 11.75
CA MET A 94 -10.24 8.39 10.51
C MET A 94 -10.89 7.03 10.70
N TYR A 95 -12.07 6.83 10.10
CA TYR A 95 -12.82 5.59 10.24
C TYR A 95 -13.01 4.90 8.89
N GLY A 96 -12.92 3.58 8.92
CA GLY A 96 -13.37 2.74 7.83
C GLY A 96 -14.33 1.69 8.36
N ALA A 97 -15.46 1.56 7.68
CA ALA A 97 -16.50 0.62 8.04
C ALA A 97 -16.04 -0.82 7.74
N VAL A 98 -16.34 -1.73 8.67
CA VAL A 98 -16.13 -3.16 8.47
C VAL A 98 -17.45 -3.76 8.01
N VAL A 99 -17.45 -4.36 6.83
CA VAL A 99 -18.58 -5.16 6.34
C VAL A 99 -18.23 -6.62 6.49
N GLU A 100 -19.03 -7.32 7.27
CA GLU A 100 -18.96 -8.77 7.40
C GLU A 100 -19.72 -9.40 6.24
N THR A 101 -19.05 -10.32 5.55
CA THR A 101 -19.63 -11.05 4.44
C THR A 101 -19.49 -12.56 4.65
N GLU A 102 -20.45 -13.30 4.11
CA GLU A 102 -20.42 -14.75 4.03
C GLU A 102 -20.32 -15.16 2.56
N ASN A 103 -19.67 -16.30 2.29
CA ASN A 103 -19.59 -16.91 0.96
C ASN A 103 -18.96 -15.97 -0.09
N GLU A 104 -17.72 -15.56 0.14
CA GLU A 104 -17.04 -14.59 -0.72
C GLU A 104 -17.03 -15.02 -2.18
N PRO A 105 -17.19 -14.04 -3.08
CA PRO A 105 -17.28 -14.34 -4.49
C PRO A 105 -16.00 -15.05 -4.97
N PRO A 106 -16.11 -16.04 -5.88
CA PRO A 106 -14.98 -16.87 -6.29
C PRO A 106 -13.74 -16.09 -6.74
N PHE A 107 -13.89 -14.90 -7.33
CA PHE A 107 -12.76 -14.11 -7.80
C PHE A 107 -11.86 -13.59 -6.65
N ILE A 108 -12.40 -13.36 -5.44
CA ILE A 108 -11.59 -12.97 -4.27
C ILE A 108 -10.84 -14.20 -3.72
N THR A 109 -11.54 -15.33 -3.56
CA THR A 109 -10.90 -16.56 -3.05
C THR A 109 -9.86 -17.12 -4.02
N GLU A 110 -10.06 -16.93 -5.33
CA GLU A 110 -9.07 -17.22 -6.37
C GLU A 110 -7.84 -16.32 -6.26
N ALA A 111 -8.01 -15.01 -5.97
CA ALA A 111 -6.89 -14.10 -5.72
C ALA A 111 -6.06 -14.52 -4.50
N LEU A 112 -6.72 -14.85 -3.39
CA LEU A 112 -6.06 -15.31 -2.16
C LEU A 112 -5.31 -16.64 -2.33
N SER A 113 -5.72 -17.48 -3.29
CA SER A 113 -5.09 -18.77 -3.53
C SER A 113 -3.65 -18.68 -4.08
N GLY A 114 -3.22 -17.49 -4.53
CA GLY A 114 -1.89 -17.27 -5.13
C GLY A 114 -1.69 -17.92 -6.50
N ARG A 115 -2.74 -18.51 -7.07
CA ARG A 115 -2.69 -19.17 -8.40
C ARG A 115 -2.60 -18.16 -9.54
N ASN A 116 -3.05 -16.92 -9.31
CA ASN A 116 -3.00 -15.86 -10.30
C ASN A 116 -1.70 -15.08 -10.18
N LYS A 117 -0.78 -15.37 -11.10
CA LYS A 117 0.39 -14.53 -11.30
C LYS A 117 -0.03 -13.30 -12.10
N LEU A 118 0.45 -12.14 -11.66
CA LEU A 118 0.35 -10.93 -12.45
C LEU A 118 1.07 -11.15 -13.78
N LYS A 119 0.32 -11.03 -14.88
CA LYS A 119 0.83 -11.29 -16.23
C LYS A 119 1.79 -10.18 -16.68
N ASP A 120 1.31 -8.94 -16.62
CA ASP A 120 2.04 -7.76 -17.08
C ASP A 120 2.64 -7.10 -15.84
N LYS A 121 3.96 -7.09 -15.72
CA LYS A 121 4.67 -6.52 -14.56
C LYS A 121 4.98 -5.05 -14.77
N PRO A 122 5.26 -4.28 -13.71
CA PRO A 122 5.72 -2.92 -13.89
C PRO A 122 7.18 -2.92 -14.34
N VAL A 123 7.58 -1.84 -15.02
CA VAL A 123 8.99 -1.60 -15.33
C VAL A 123 9.72 -1.28 -14.02
N LEU A 124 10.80 -2.00 -13.73
CA LEU A 124 11.58 -1.78 -12.51
C LEU A 124 12.65 -0.72 -12.75
N ILE A 125 12.72 0.29 -11.87
CA ILE A 125 13.78 1.30 -11.87
C ILE A 125 14.35 1.44 -10.47
N LYS A 126 15.64 1.14 -10.30
CA LYS A 126 16.36 1.38 -9.05
C LYS A 126 16.71 2.87 -8.96
N ALA A 127 16.14 3.57 -7.99
CA ALA A 127 16.50 4.95 -7.69
C ALA A 127 17.90 5.00 -7.07
N GLY A 128 18.65 6.08 -7.37
CA GLY A 128 20.02 6.22 -6.89
C GLY A 128 20.14 6.41 -5.37
N ASN A 129 19.11 6.94 -4.72
CA ASN A 129 19.05 7.15 -3.27
C ASN A 129 17.60 7.40 -2.80
N LEU A 130 17.42 7.46 -1.48
CA LEU A 130 16.13 7.70 -0.84
C LEU A 130 15.52 9.05 -1.23
N ASN A 131 16.32 10.12 -1.35
CA ASN A 131 15.83 11.44 -1.75
C ASN A 131 15.16 11.41 -3.12
N SER A 132 15.76 10.74 -4.10
CA SER A 132 15.17 10.58 -5.43
C SER A 132 13.86 9.80 -5.41
N LEU A 133 13.75 8.75 -4.57
CA LEU A 133 12.49 8.02 -4.39
C LEU A 133 11.41 8.93 -3.76
N ILE A 134 11.77 9.76 -2.78
CA ILE A 134 10.84 10.70 -2.15
C ILE A 134 10.42 11.82 -3.10
N ARG A 135 11.30 12.35 -3.95
CA ARG A 135 10.89 13.30 -4.99
C ARG A 135 9.86 12.71 -5.95
N MET A 136 10.03 11.45 -6.35
CA MET A 136 9.00 10.75 -7.15
C MET A 136 7.68 10.65 -6.39
N LEU A 137 7.72 10.30 -5.10
CA LEU A 137 6.53 10.24 -4.27
C LEU A 137 5.80 11.58 -4.20
N ILE A 138 6.53 12.69 -4.01
CA ILE A 138 5.96 14.05 -3.92
C ILE A 138 5.29 14.44 -5.24
N ILE A 139 5.93 14.18 -6.39
CA ILE A 139 5.37 14.48 -7.71
C ILE A 139 4.05 13.74 -7.96
N LEU A 140 3.90 12.54 -7.39
CA LEU A 140 2.69 11.72 -7.52
C LEU A 140 1.64 12.00 -6.44
N SER A 141 1.94 12.87 -5.48
CA SER A 141 1.04 13.21 -4.39
C SER A 141 0.17 14.39 -4.78
N ASP A 142 -1.08 14.38 -4.30
CA ASP A 142 -1.97 15.53 -4.34
C ASP A 142 -2.24 16.04 -2.91
N THR A 143 -3.15 17.01 -2.76
CA THR A 143 -3.50 17.59 -1.44
C THR A 143 -4.20 16.60 -0.52
N ASN A 144 -4.81 15.55 -1.07
CA ASN A 144 -5.67 14.62 -0.35
C ASN A 144 -4.99 13.28 -0.08
N SER A 145 -3.95 12.93 -0.84
CA SER A 145 -3.29 11.64 -0.76
C SER A 145 -1.88 11.60 -1.35
N SER A 146 -1.11 10.62 -0.87
CA SER A 146 0.13 10.19 -1.50
C SER A 146 0.12 8.68 -1.68
N PRO A 147 0.66 8.14 -2.78
CA PRO A 147 0.84 6.71 -2.94
C PRO A 147 1.62 6.08 -1.77
N PRO A 148 1.35 4.82 -1.39
CA PRO A 148 2.14 4.16 -0.36
C PRO A 148 3.57 3.88 -0.85
N LEU A 149 4.52 3.98 0.08
CA LEU A 149 5.84 3.36 -0.07
C LEU A 149 5.72 1.91 0.40
N TRP A 150 5.79 0.97 -0.53
CA TRP A 150 5.76 -0.45 -0.23
C TRP A 150 7.12 -0.90 0.30
N TYR A 151 7.11 -1.53 1.47
CA TYR A 151 8.28 -2.18 2.06
C TYR A 151 8.12 -3.70 2.08
N PHE A 152 9.15 -4.42 1.66
CA PHE A 152 9.22 -5.88 1.75
C PHE A 152 10.67 -6.36 1.73
N GLU A 153 10.87 -7.62 2.11
CA GLU A 153 12.16 -8.29 1.99
C GLU A 153 12.22 -9.11 0.70
N PHE A 154 13.34 -9.04 0.01
CA PHE A 154 13.57 -9.79 -1.22
C PHE A 154 15.04 -10.21 -1.33
N LYS A 155 15.28 -11.52 -1.42
CA LYS A 155 16.63 -12.12 -1.52
C LYS A 155 17.61 -11.57 -0.46
N GLY A 156 17.14 -11.40 0.78
CA GLY A 156 17.96 -10.91 1.91
C GLY A 156 18.22 -9.39 1.91
N LYS A 157 17.59 -8.64 1.00
CA LYS A 157 17.63 -7.17 0.98
C LYS A 157 16.29 -6.59 1.39
N HIS A 158 16.31 -5.40 1.97
CA HIS A 158 15.14 -4.61 2.29
C HIS A 158 14.83 -3.70 1.10
N VAL A 159 13.65 -3.87 0.49
CA VAL A 159 13.21 -3.08 -0.66
C VAL A 159 12.17 -2.07 -0.18
N LEU A 160 12.36 -0.81 -0.58
CA LEU A 160 11.37 0.25 -0.41
C LEU A 160 11.08 0.85 -1.78
N GLY A 161 9.81 0.92 -2.17
CA GLY A 161 9.46 1.42 -3.50
C GLY A 161 8.02 1.87 -3.66
N LEU A 162 7.72 2.47 -4.79
CA LEU A 162 6.39 2.97 -5.14
C LEU A 162 6.09 2.72 -6.62
N ILE A 163 4.80 2.65 -6.95
CA ILE A 163 4.34 2.56 -8.34
C ILE A 163 4.03 3.96 -8.84
N ALA A 164 4.69 4.36 -9.91
CA ALA A 164 4.44 5.57 -10.67
C ALA A 164 3.74 5.21 -11.98
N PRO A 165 2.46 5.57 -12.17
CA PRO A 165 1.80 5.44 -13.46
C PRO A 165 2.21 6.61 -14.38
N PHE A 166 2.74 6.29 -15.56
CA PHE A 166 2.91 7.27 -16.65
C PHE A 166 1.74 7.11 -17.62
N PHE A 167 0.78 8.01 -17.54
CA PHE A 167 -0.45 7.98 -18.33
C PHE A 167 -0.18 8.17 -19.83
N ASP A 168 -1.12 7.69 -20.64
CA ASP A 168 -1.17 7.88 -22.10
C ASP A 168 0.13 7.43 -22.81
N TYR A 169 0.68 6.28 -22.38
CA TYR A 169 1.93 5.74 -22.90
C TYR A 169 1.67 4.81 -24.10
N TYR A 170 1.71 5.39 -25.31
CA TYR A 170 1.33 4.70 -26.56
C TYR A 170 -0.07 4.07 -26.43
N ASP A 171 -0.19 2.76 -26.65
CA ASP A 171 -1.45 2.03 -26.56
C ASP A 171 -1.86 1.68 -25.12
N ALA A 172 -1.02 2.02 -24.12
CA ALA A 172 -1.28 1.76 -22.72
C ALA A 172 -1.95 2.98 -22.06
N ASN A 173 -3.06 2.75 -21.34
CA ASN A 173 -3.68 3.73 -20.45
C ASN A 173 -2.67 4.30 -19.44
N ALA A 174 -1.79 3.46 -18.88
CA ALA A 174 -0.69 3.91 -18.04
C ALA A 174 0.47 2.92 -18.03
N LEU A 175 1.69 3.34 -18.32
CA LEU A 175 2.90 2.55 -18.09
C LEU A 175 3.20 2.53 -16.57
N PRO A 176 3.11 1.38 -15.88
CA PRO A 176 3.41 1.33 -14.47
C PRO A 176 4.91 1.11 -14.25
N VAL A 177 5.53 2.01 -13.50
CA VAL A 177 6.96 1.93 -13.16
C VAL A 177 7.11 1.77 -11.66
N PHE A 178 7.79 0.71 -11.22
CA PHE A 178 8.13 0.49 -9.83
C PHE A 178 9.50 1.10 -9.54
N PHE A 179 9.51 2.30 -8.97
CA PHE A 179 10.72 2.93 -8.46
C PHE A 179 11.06 2.36 -7.09
N TYR A 180 12.31 1.96 -6.89
CA TYR A 180 12.71 1.34 -5.62
C TYR A 180 14.16 1.63 -5.23
N ILE A 181 14.45 1.47 -3.95
CA ILE A 181 15.79 1.38 -3.40
C ILE A 181 15.95 0.04 -2.67
N GLU A 182 17.20 -0.36 -2.45
CA GLU A 182 17.57 -1.51 -1.62
C GLU A 182 18.42 -1.04 -0.45
N SER A 183 18.21 -1.61 0.72
CA SER A 183 19.04 -1.41 1.91
C SER A 183 19.36 -2.74 2.60
N ASP A 184 20.39 -2.70 3.44
CA ASP A 184 20.78 -3.81 4.32
C ASP A 184 19.99 -3.82 5.63
N THR A 185 19.24 -2.75 5.91
CA THR A 185 18.45 -2.60 7.12
C THR A 185 17.01 -2.26 6.81
N LYS A 186 16.10 -2.77 7.65
CA LYS A 186 14.68 -2.41 7.64
C LYS A 186 14.49 -0.93 7.95
N PRO A 187 13.52 -0.22 7.31
CA PRO A 187 13.11 1.11 7.73
C PRO A 187 12.79 1.15 9.23
N PRO A 188 13.40 2.05 10.01
CA PRO A 188 13.28 2.06 11.46
C PRO A 188 11.94 2.61 11.96
N ALA A 189 11.11 3.18 11.08
CA ALA A 189 9.81 3.75 11.45
C ALA A 189 8.79 3.64 10.30
N SER A 190 7.53 3.98 10.60
CA SER A 190 6.38 3.86 9.69
C SER A 190 6.28 4.96 8.64
N PHE A 191 6.97 6.09 8.83
CA PHE A 191 6.91 7.23 7.93
C PHE A 191 8.31 7.75 7.59
N ILE A 192 8.41 8.39 6.44
CA ILE A 192 9.55 9.23 6.06
C ILE A 192 9.06 10.66 6.01
N ARG A 193 9.62 11.54 6.85
CA ARG A 193 9.41 12.98 6.74
C ARG A 193 10.43 13.60 5.78
N TYR A 194 9.99 14.59 5.01
CA TYR A 194 10.83 15.30 4.05
C TYR A 194 10.49 16.78 4.01
N ILE A 195 11.51 17.62 3.84
CA ILE A 195 11.37 19.03 3.48
C ILE A 195 12.54 19.44 2.57
N SER A 196 12.26 20.38 1.66
CA SER A 196 13.28 21.03 0.83
C SER A 196 13.39 22.50 1.25
N LEU A 197 14.58 22.92 1.68
CA LEU A 197 14.91 24.28 2.10
C LEU A 197 15.97 24.88 1.18
N LYS A 198 16.22 26.19 1.28
CA LYS A 198 17.31 26.85 0.55
C LYS A 198 18.69 26.24 0.87
N THR A 199 18.84 25.65 2.05
CA THR A 199 20.07 25.04 2.56
C THR A 199 20.24 23.57 2.15
N GLY A 200 19.21 22.95 1.54
CA GLY A 200 19.24 21.55 1.12
C GLY A 200 17.97 20.78 1.46
N GLU A 201 18.02 19.47 1.23
CA GLU A 201 16.93 18.53 1.56
C GLU A 201 17.19 17.88 2.92
N GLU A 202 16.15 17.80 3.75
CA GLU A 202 16.17 17.04 5.00
C GLU A 202 15.23 15.85 4.89
N ILE A 203 15.73 14.67 5.27
CA ILE A 203 14.97 13.42 5.22
C ILE A 203 15.25 12.59 6.48
N SER A 204 14.21 12.07 7.11
CA SER A 204 14.39 11.13 8.21
C SER A 204 13.17 10.25 8.41
N TYR A 205 13.39 9.09 9.04
CA TYR A 205 12.31 8.20 9.47
C TYR A 205 11.67 8.71 10.77
N VAL A 206 10.35 8.65 10.86
CA VAL A 206 9.57 9.04 12.04
C VAL A 206 8.39 8.09 12.27
N PRO A 207 7.96 7.86 13.52
CA PRO A 207 6.90 6.91 13.83
C PRO A 207 5.48 7.43 13.56
N TYR A 208 5.30 8.75 13.45
CA TYR A 208 4.02 9.41 13.21
C TYR A 208 4.22 10.81 12.63
N ILE A 209 3.13 11.46 12.22
CA ILE A 209 3.08 12.83 11.71
C ILE A 209 3.05 13.79 12.91
N SER A 210 3.92 14.80 12.94
CA SER A 210 4.00 15.72 14.09
C SER A 210 4.04 17.21 13.71
N ASP A 211 4.50 17.53 12.50
CA ASP A 211 4.68 18.91 12.04
C ASP A 211 4.25 19.03 10.58
N MET A 212 3.25 19.88 10.32
CA MET A 212 2.60 20.02 9.02
C MET A 212 3.47 20.68 7.94
N LYS A 213 4.63 21.25 8.30
CA LYS A 213 5.55 21.81 7.30
C LYS A 213 6.27 20.75 6.47
N TYR A 214 6.33 19.51 6.96
CA TYR A 214 6.98 18.41 6.25
C TYR A 214 5.98 17.67 5.38
N PHE A 215 6.49 17.13 4.27
CA PHE A 215 5.83 16.06 3.55
C PHE A 215 6.08 14.72 4.26
N TYR A 216 5.10 13.82 4.26
CA TYR A 216 5.21 12.49 4.88
C TYR A 216 4.90 11.39 3.87
N GLY A 217 5.88 10.53 3.62
CA GLY A 217 5.70 9.26 2.90
C GLY A 217 5.32 8.15 3.87
N ARG A 218 4.23 7.43 3.57
CA ARG A 218 3.70 6.34 4.39
C ARG A 218 4.32 5.02 3.96
N ILE A 219 4.97 4.30 4.87
CA ILE A 219 5.56 2.99 4.59
C ILE A 219 4.53 1.91 4.91
N VAL A 220 4.20 1.06 3.94
CA VAL A 220 3.28 -0.08 4.11
C VAL A 220 4.07 -1.36 3.97
N ASN A 221 4.14 -2.12 5.06
CA ASN A 221 4.87 -3.39 5.11
C ASN A 221 4.01 -4.50 4.52
N VAL A 222 4.58 -5.25 3.56
CA VAL A 222 3.96 -6.40 2.91
C VAL A 222 4.84 -7.62 3.02
N LYS A 223 4.23 -8.81 3.09
CA LYS A 223 4.97 -10.08 3.20
C LYS A 223 5.68 -10.46 1.90
N SER A 224 5.11 -10.05 0.77
CA SER A 224 5.71 -10.24 -0.54
C SER A 224 5.09 -9.24 -1.52
N MET A 225 5.86 -8.85 -2.53
CA MET A 225 5.41 -7.89 -3.53
C MET A 225 5.23 -8.58 -4.89
N PRO A 226 3.99 -8.77 -5.38
CA PRO A 226 3.73 -9.48 -6.64
C PRO A 226 4.30 -8.77 -7.88
N PHE A 227 4.65 -7.49 -7.74
CA PHE A 227 5.28 -6.68 -8.77
C PHE A 227 6.79 -6.89 -8.92
N PHE A 228 7.42 -7.55 -7.93
CA PHE A 228 8.87 -7.61 -7.81
C PHE A 228 9.34 -9.06 -7.79
N THR A 229 9.72 -9.58 -8.96
CA THR A 229 10.15 -10.99 -9.10
C THR A 229 11.49 -11.08 -9.84
N GLY A 230 12.25 -12.14 -9.54
CA GLY A 230 13.67 -12.26 -9.85
C GLY A 230 14.15 -12.22 -11.32
N PRO A 231 13.39 -12.63 -12.35
CA PRO A 231 13.94 -12.69 -13.72
C PRO A 231 14.28 -11.31 -14.31
N ASP A 232 13.54 -10.28 -13.93
CA ASP A 232 13.63 -8.93 -14.52
C ASP A 232 14.84 -8.12 -13.99
N LEU A 233 15.50 -8.62 -12.96
CA LEU A 233 16.69 -8.01 -12.34
C LEU A 233 18.01 -8.62 -12.84
N GLU A 234 17.98 -9.78 -13.51
CA GLU A 234 19.17 -10.48 -14.00
C GLU A 234 19.69 -9.91 -15.33
N TYR A 235 18.84 -9.21 -16.10
CA TYR A 235 19.23 -8.56 -17.36
C TYR A 235 19.99 -7.23 -17.19
N ARG A 236 20.32 -6.83 -15.96
CA ARG A 236 20.99 -5.55 -15.67
C ARG A 236 22.31 -5.71 -14.90
N ARG A 237 23.02 -6.82 -15.11
CA ARG A 237 24.42 -6.97 -14.72
C ARG A 237 25.34 -6.75 -15.91
#